data_AF-A0A7W9FVM7-F1
#
_entry.id   AF-A0A7W9FVM7-F1
#
_cell.length_a   1.000
_cell.length_b   1.000
_cell.length_c   1.000
_cell.angle_alpha   90.00
_cell.angle_beta   90.00
_cell.angle_gamma   90.00
#
_symmetry.space_group_name_H-M   'P 1'
#
loop_
_entity.id
_entity.type
_entity.pdbx_description
1 polymer ?
#
loop_
_entity_poly.entity_id
_entity_poly.type
_entity_poly.pdbx_seq_one_letter_code
_entity_poly.pdbx_strand_id
1 'polypeptide(L)'
;MRLPLPPNPLKRGEASVPNWLGAPINAPFRALGPGSVSSVLKVVLDVAYILLWLITGVLLLLVIAAIFIPLDNVNITVSGDSGGKQLPLTRTLLLFGLGAATAYFGGFMLILRSLRRIIRTLTMGDPFQPDNVRRLRQIGLTLAVVTGGVWVAQGFVAKRLAPGVMDPQGFGELLTPIFSVLIVFVLAEVFREGARLRRESELTI
;
A
#
# COMPACT_ATOMS: atom_id res chain seq x y z
N MET A 1 -61.49 -47.91 49.38
CA MET A 1 -61.91 -46.56 48.96
C MET A 1 -60.66 -45.71 48.75
N ARG A 2 -60.25 -45.50 47.50
CA ARG A 2 -59.15 -44.60 47.12
C ARG A 2 -59.68 -43.71 45.99
N LEU A 3 -59.62 -42.41 46.20
CA LEU A 3 -60.11 -41.37 45.30
C LEU A 3 -59.34 -41.37 43.96
N PRO A 4 -59.98 -41.04 42.83
CA PRO A 4 -59.29 -40.88 41.56
C PRO A 4 -58.38 -39.65 41.58
N LEU A 5 -57.17 -39.80 41.03
CA LEU A 5 -56.16 -38.74 40.93
C LEU A 5 -56.61 -37.64 39.95
N PRO A 6 -56.27 -36.36 40.20
CA PRO A 6 -56.58 -35.26 39.30
C PRO A 6 -55.83 -35.40 37.96
N PRO A 7 -56.41 -34.92 36.85
CA PRO A 7 -55.79 -35.03 35.53
C PRO A 7 -54.47 -34.26 35.45
N ASN A 8 -53.46 -34.92 34.91
CA ASN A 8 -52.10 -34.40 34.73
C ASN A 8 -52.12 -33.14 33.82
N PRO A 9 -51.62 -31.98 34.29
CA PRO A 9 -51.73 -30.70 33.56
C PRO A 9 -50.81 -30.58 32.34
N LEU A 10 -50.09 -31.63 31.97
CA LEU A 10 -49.08 -31.60 30.90
C LEU A 10 -49.55 -32.11 29.52
N LYS A 11 -50.84 -32.39 29.31
CA LYS A 11 -51.40 -32.48 27.96
C LYS A 11 -51.78 -31.10 27.42
N ARG A 12 -50.76 -30.25 27.21
CA ARG A 12 -50.91 -28.97 26.50
C ARG A 12 -50.27 -29.12 25.13
N GLY A 13 -51.14 -29.36 24.14
CA GLY A 13 -50.95 -29.11 22.71
C GLY A 13 -49.60 -29.46 22.10
N GLU A 14 -49.55 -30.56 21.33
CA GLU A 14 -48.61 -30.68 20.22
C GLU A 14 -48.88 -29.52 19.25
N ALA A 15 -48.25 -28.38 19.48
CA ALA A 15 -48.17 -27.31 18.50
C ALA A 15 -47.24 -27.80 17.40
N SER A 16 -47.81 -28.12 16.24
CA SER A 16 -47.06 -28.43 15.03
C SER A 16 -46.16 -27.23 14.71
N VAL A 17 -44.87 -27.35 15.01
CA VAL A 17 -43.89 -26.32 14.70
C VAL A 17 -43.79 -26.25 13.17
N PRO A 18 -44.05 -25.11 12.54
CA PRO A 18 -44.05 -25.04 11.09
C PRO A 18 -42.63 -25.25 10.52
N ASN A 19 -42.50 -26.24 9.62
CA ASN A 19 -41.22 -26.79 9.14
C ASN A 19 -40.47 -25.89 8.12
N TRP A 20 -40.67 -24.57 8.15
CA TRP A 20 -40.04 -23.61 7.22
C TRP A 20 -38.81 -22.89 7.77
N LEU A 21 -38.36 -23.25 8.98
CA LEU A 21 -37.06 -22.83 9.54
C LEU A 21 -35.95 -23.88 9.37
N GLY A 22 -36.15 -24.86 8.49
CA GLY A 22 -35.21 -25.96 8.22
C GLY A 22 -34.29 -25.74 7.03
N ALA A 23 -34.04 -24.49 6.61
CA ALA A 23 -32.95 -24.24 5.66
C ALA A 23 -31.63 -24.27 6.46
N PRO A 24 -30.70 -25.23 6.24
CA PRO A 24 -29.35 -25.03 6.69
C PRO A 24 -28.86 -23.77 5.97
N ILE A 25 -28.72 -22.67 6.70
CA ILE A 25 -27.93 -21.55 6.24
C ILE A 25 -26.49 -22.07 6.25
N ASN A 26 -26.15 -22.86 5.23
CA ASN A 26 -24.80 -23.04 4.78
C ASN A 26 -24.40 -21.69 4.19
N ALA A 27 -24.23 -20.69 5.05
CA ALA A 27 -23.34 -19.60 4.76
C ALA A 27 -21.97 -20.28 4.68
N PRO A 28 -21.31 -20.33 3.51
CA PRO A 28 -19.91 -20.63 3.51
C PRO A 28 -19.23 -19.34 4.00
N PHE A 29 -19.37 -19.01 5.28
CA PHE A 29 -18.26 -18.41 5.98
C PHE A 29 -17.21 -19.50 6.06
N ARG A 30 -16.57 -19.72 4.90
CA ARG A 30 -15.41 -20.55 4.72
C ARG A 30 -14.44 -20.03 5.77
N ALA A 31 -14.33 -20.80 6.84
CA ALA A 31 -13.38 -20.57 7.90
C ALA A 31 -12.08 -20.15 7.24
N LEU A 32 -11.61 -18.96 7.62
CA LEU A 32 -10.49 -18.25 7.04
C LEU A 32 -9.22 -19.07 7.30
N GLY A 33 -9.04 -20.15 6.54
CA GLY A 33 -7.90 -21.04 6.67
C GLY A 33 -6.61 -20.29 6.28
N PRO A 34 -5.43 -20.81 6.65
CA PRO A 34 -4.12 -20.23 6.32
C PRO A 34 -3.92 -19.89 4.83
N GLY A 35 -4.64 -20.57 3.93
CA GLY A 35 -4.65 -20.27 2.50
C GLY A 35 -5.47 -19.02 2.10
N SER A 36 -6.48 -18.63 2.88
CA SER A 36 -7.39 -17.52 2.55
C SER A 36 -6.75 -16.15 2.76
N VAL A 37 -6.11 -15.89 3.93
CA VAL A 37 -5.46 -14.59 4.21
C VAL A 37 -4.32 -14.33 3.24
N SER A 38 -3.50 -15.36 3.00
CA SER A 38 -2.42 -15.30 2.02
C SER A 38 -2.92 -15.03 0.60
N SER A 39 -4.02 -15.70 0.19
CA SER A 39 -4.64 -15.47 -1.10
C SER A 39 -5.20 -14.06 -1.23
N VAL A 40 -5.89 -13.56 -0.21
CA VAL A 40 -6.44 -12.18 -0.20
C VAL A 40 -5.32 -11.16 -0.30
N LEU A 41 -4.25 -11.29 0.51
CA LEU A 41 -3.12 -10.37 0.46
C LEU A 41 -2.45 -10.34 -0.92
N LYS A 42 -2.29 -11.50 -1.57
CA LYS A 42 -1.77 -11.57 -2.94
C LYS A 42 -2.68 -10.84 -3.92
N VAL A 43 -3.99 -11.10 -3.87
CA VAL A 43 -4.97 -10.46 -4.76
C VAL A 43 -4.95 -8.95 -4.57
N VAL A 44 -4.98 -8.46 -3.33
CA VAL A 44 -4.94 -7.03 -3.03
C VAL A 44 -3.67 -6.38 -3.58
N LEU A 45 -2.51 -7.00 -3.38
CA LEU A 45 -1.25 -6.48 -3.90
C LEU A 45 -1.14 -6.53 -5.43
N ASP A 46 -1.71 -7.55 -6.06
CA ASP A 46 -1.76 -7.68 -7.51
C ASP A 46 -2.65 -6.59 -8.11
N VAL A 47 -3.85 -6.38 -7.55
CA VAL A 47 -4.77 -5.30 -7.96
C VAL A 47 -4.13 -3.93 -7.74
N ALA A 48 -3.54 -3.69 -6.56
CA ALA A 48 -2.86 -2.44 -6.26
C ALA A 48 -1.71 -2.17 -7.25
N TYR A 49 -0.94 -3.20 -7.60
CA TYR A 49 0.14 -3.09 -8.58
C TYR A 49 -0.38 -2.77 -9.99
N ILE A 50 -1.46 -3.42 -10.44
CA ILE A 50 -2.07 -3.14 -11.74
C ILE A 50 -2.61 -1.72 -11.79
N LEU A 51 -3.35 -1.29 -10.76
CA LEU A 51 -3.86 0.07 -10.66
C LEU A 51 -2.72 1.09 -10.75
N LEU A 52 -1.65 0.85 -10.00
CA LEU A 52 -0.51 1.76 -9.95
C LEU A 52 0.30 1.76 -11.26
N TRP A 53 0.36 0.63 -11.97
CA TRP A 53 0.90 0.57 -13.33
C TRP A 53 0.05 1.38 -14.31
N LEU A 54 -1.28 1.26 -14.26
CA LEU A 54 -2.19 2.05 -15.08
C LEU A 54 -2.05 3.55 -14.81
N ILE A 55 -2.02 3.96 -13.54
CA ILE A 55 -1.82 5.37 -13.15
C ILE A 55 -0.47 5.88 -13.69
N THR A 56 0.61 5.12 -13.49
CA THR A 56 1.94 5.50 -13.99
C THR A 56 1.96 5.60 -15.52
N GLY A 57 1.29 4.68 -16.23
CA GLY A 57 1.15 4.70 -17.68
C GLY A 57 0.37 5.92 -18.19
N VAL A 58 -0.75 6.25 -17.55
CA VAL A 58 -1.53 7.46 -17.87
C VAL A 58 -0.70 8.72 -17.60
N LEU A 59 0.01 8.80 -16.48
CA LEU A 59 0.88 9.93 -16.17
C LEU A 59 2.01 10.09 -17.21
N LEU A 60 2.63 9.00 -17.66
CA LEU A 60 3.62 9.03 -18.75
C LEU A 60 3.01 9.58 -20.05
N LEU A 61 1.81 9.13 -20.42
CA LEU A 61 1.10 9.66 -21.59
C LEU A 61 0.78 11.15 -21.44
N LEU A 62 0.39 11.59 -20.24
CA LEU A 62 0.14 13.00 -19.95
C LEU A 62 1.42 13.84 -20.03
N VAL A 63 2.57 13.32 -19.57
CA VAL A 63 3.88 14.00 -19.73
C VAL A 63 4.18 14.21 -21.22
N ILE A 64 3.98 13.18 -22.04
CA ILE A 64 4.20 13.29 -23.50
C ILE A 64 3.23 14.28 -24.12
N ALA A 65 1.94 14.19 -23.80
CA ALA A 65 0.92 15.10 -24.31
C ALA A 65 1.20 16.56 -23.93
N ALA A 66 1.66 16.81 -22.70
CA ALA A 66 1.98 18.15 -22.18
C ALA A 66 3.08 18.88 -22.98
N ILE A 67 3.90 18.15 -23.75
CA ILE A 67 4.89 18.76 -24.66
C ILE A 67 4.19 19.48 -25.83
N PHE A 68 3.08 18.93 -26.30
CA PHE A 68 2.36 19.40 -27.49
C PHE A 68 1.21 20.36 -27.17
N ILE A 69 0.76 20.43 -25.90
CA ILE A 69 -0.32 21.33 -25.51
C ILE A 69 0.17 22.79 -25.54
N PRO A 70 -0.53 23.69 -26.26
CA PRO A 70 -0.35 25.13 -26.13
C PRO A 70 -0.94 25.59 -24.79
N LEU A 71 -0.15 26.33 -24.01
CA LEU A 71 -0.52 26.76 -22.64
C LEU A 71 -0.84 28.26 -22.56
N ASP A 72 -1.26 28.84 -23.67
CA ASP A 72 -1.49 30.28 -23.76
C ASP A 72 -2.55 30.72 -22.75
N ASN A 73 -2.15 31.58 -21.80
CA ASN A 73 -2.99 32.21 -20.78
C ASN A 73 -3.75 31.27 -19.82
N VAL A 74 -3.27 30.04 -19.62
CA VAL A 74 -3.83 29.15 -18.58
C VAL A 74 -3.17 29.46 -17.24
N ASN A 75 -3.98 29.82 -16.24
CA ASN A 75 -3.52 30.06 -14.89
C ASN A 75 -4.00 28.94 -13.96
N ILE A 76 -3.15 28.51 -13.03
CA ILE A 76 -3.52 27.59 -11.94
C ILE A 76 -3.63 28.38 -10.65
N THR A 77 -4.73 28.20 -9.94
CA THR A 77 -4.86 28.65 -8.56
C THR A 77 -4.27 27.57 -7.65
N VAL A 78 -3.15 27.86 -7.01
CA VAL A 78 -2.58 26.98 -5.99
C VAL A 78 -3.05 27.47 -4.64
N SER A 79 -3.96 26.70 -4.03
CA SER A 79 -4.46 26.96 -2.68
C SER A 79 -3.41 26.54 -1.66
N GLY A 80 -2.89 27.48 -0.88
CA GLY A 80 -2.05 27.24 0.30
C GLY A 80 -2.65 27.86 1.56
N ASP A 81 -2.02 27.62 2.70
CA ASP A 81 -2.49 28.06 4.03
C ASP A 81 -2.64 29.58 4.18
N SER A 82 -2.03 30.37 3.29
CA SER A 82 -2.09 31.84 3.24
C SER A 82 -3.05 32.40 2.18
N GLY A 83 -3.87 31.55 1.55
CA GLY A 83 -4.79 31.94 0.47
C GLY A 83 -4.26 31.54 -0.91
N GLY A 84 -5.19 31.31 -1.85
CA GLY A 84 -4.87 30.85 -3.20
C GLY A 84 -4.08 31.88 -4.01
N LYS A 85 -2.87 31.52 -4.45
CA LYS A 85 -2.09 32.34 -5.39
C LYS A 85 -2.29 31.81 -6.80
N GLN A 86 -2.69 32.70 -7.70
CA GLN A 86 -2.82 32.39 -9.10
C GLN A 86 -1.44 32.49 -9.75
N LEU A 87 -0.93 31.35 -10.24
CA LEU A 87 0.32 31.28 -10.99
C LEU A 87 0.04 30.98 -12.46
N PRO A 88 0.79 31.60 -13.39
CA PRO A 88 0.75 31.20 -14.78
C PRO A 88 1.24 29.75 -14.90
N LEU A 89 0.48 28.92 -15.61
CA LEU A 89 0.86 27.54 -15.87
C LEU A 89 1.98 27.51 -16.90
N THR A 90 3.21 27.63 -16.43
CA THR A 90 4.37 27.49 -17.32
C THR A 90 4.52 26.03 -17.74
N ARG A 91 4.93 25.81 -19.01
CA ARG A 91 5.24 24.46 -19.52
C ARG A 91 6.25 23.74 -18.63
N THR A 92 7.26 24.46 -18.16
CA THR A 92 8.28 23.93 -17.25
C THR A 92 7.66 23.42 -15.95
N LEU A 93 6.76 24.18 -15.33
CA LEU A 93 6.07 23.76 -14.10
C LEU A 93 5.17 22.55 -14.35
N LEU A 94 4.45 22.53 -15.48
CA LEU A 94 3.58 21.41 -15.86
C LEU A 94 4.39 20.12 -16.07
N LEU A 95 5.44 20.18 -16.90
CA LEU A 95 6.31 19.03 -17.17
C LEU A 95 7.05 18.57 -15.93
N PHE A 96 7.51 19.50 -15.09
CA PHE A 96 8.15 19.16 -13.82
C PHE A 96 7.15 18.48 -12.87
N GLY A 97 5.95 19.03 -12.70
CA GLY A 97 4.92 18.47 -11.83
C GLY A 97 4.47 17.07 -12.27
N LEU A 98 4.15 16.91 -13.56
CA LEU A 98 3.79 15.61 -14.13
C LEU A 98 4.95 14.61 -14.08
N GLY A 99 6.17 15.06 -14.38
CA GLY A 99 7.37 14.23 -14.31
C GLY A 99 7.68 13.77 -12.89
N ALA A 100 7.60 14.67 -11.91
CA ALA A 100 7.78 14.36 -10.49
C ALA A 100 6.69 13.40 -10.00
N ALA A 101 5.42 13.62 -10.36
CA ALA A 101 4.33 12.69 -10.04
C ALA A 101 4.58 11.30 -10.66
N THR A 102 4.98 11.25 -11.92
CA THR A 102 5.31 9.99 -12.62
C THR A 102 6.44 9.25 -11.92
N ALA A 103 7.52 9.95 -11.55
CA ALA A 103 8.64 9.36 -10.82
C ALA A 103 8.22 8.87 -9.43
N TYR A 104 7.37 9.61 -8.73
CA TYR A 104 6.82 9.22 -7.43
C TYR A 104 6.02 7.91 -7.54
N PHE A 105 5.01 7.85 -8.42
CA PHE A 105 4.24 6.62 -8.63
C PHE A 105 5.13 5.48 -9.14
N GLY A 106 6.07 5.74 -10.03
CA GLY A 106 7.08 4.76 -10.47
C GLY A 106 7.90 4.19 -9.31
N GLY A 107 8.29 5.02 -8.35
CA GLY A 107 8.95 4.59 -7.11
C GLY A 107 8.09 3.64 -6.28
N PHE A 108 6.82 4.00 -6.02
CA PHE A 108 5.87 3.10 -5.34
C PHE A 108 5.67 1.79 -6.10
N MET A 109 5.70 1.82 -7.43
CA MET A 109 5.61 0.63 -8.26
C MET A 109 6.76 -0.34 -8.02
N LEU A 110 7.99 0.17 -7.89
CA LEU A 110 9.17 -0.63 -7.57
C LEU A 110 9.10 -1.24 -6.16
N ILE A 111 8.56 -0.49 -5.20
CA ILE A 111 8.32 -0.98 -3.83
C ILE A 111 7.29 -2.12 -3.85
N LEU A 112 6.11 -1.91 -4.46
CA LEU A 112 5.06 -2.92 -4.57
C LEU A 112 5.55 -4.17 -5.32
N ARG A 113 6.32 -4.00 -6.40
CA ARG A 113 6.93 -5.12 -7.13
C ARG A 113 7.83 -5.96 -6.22
N SER A 114 8.61 -5.31 -5.36
CA SER A 114 9.51 -5.99 -4.41
C SER A 114 8.72 -6.72 -3.33
N LEU A 115 7.68 -6.08 -2.77
CA LEU A 115 6.78 -6.67 -1.77
C LEU A 115 6.04 -7.90 -2.30
N ARG A 116 5.47 -7.83 -3.52
CA ARG A 116 4.80 -8.96 -4.18
C ARG A 116 5.72 -10.18 -4.29
N ARG A 117 6.99 -9.95 -4.61
CA ARG A 117 7.98 -11.04 -4.74
C ARG A 117 8.35 -11.64 -3.38
N ILE A 118 8.47 -10.84 -2.32
CA ILE A 118 8.69 -11.31 -0.95
C ILE A 118 7.50 -12.16 -0.49
N ILE A 119 6.26 -11.71 -0.70
CA ILE A 119 5.08 -12.47 -0.29
C ILE A 119 4.95 -13.77 -1.08
N ARG A 120 5.30 -13.76 -2.37
CA ARG A 120 5.33 -14.98 -3.17
C ARG A 120 6.29 -16.02 -2.55
N THR A 121 7.52 -15.64 -2.20
CA THR A 121 8.51 -16.57 -1.60
C THR A 121 8.09 -17.02 -0.20
N LEU A 122 7.53 -16.14 0.64
CA LEU A 122 6.99 -16.48 1.95
C LEU A 122 5.93 -17.58 1.87
N THR A 123 5.05 -17.50 0.87
CA THR A 123 3.96 -18.47 0.70
C THR A 123 4.41 -19.79 0.09
N MET A 124 5.65 -19.86 -0.39
CA MET A 124 6.30 -21.10 -0.82
C MET A 124 7.10 -21.76 0.33
N GLY A 125 7.11 -21.17 1.53
CA GLY A 125 7.59 -21.81 2.76
C GLY A 125 8.97 -21.37 3.26
N ASP A 126 9.68 -20.48 2.56
CA ASP A 126 11.02 -20.02 2.98
C ASP A 126 11.11 -18.49 3.13
N PRO A 127 10.91 -17.95 4.35
CA PRO A 127 11.06 -16.51 4.62
C PRO A 127 12.48 -15.99 4.47
N PHE A 128 13.50 -16.83 4.70
CA PHE A 128 14.91 -16.42 4.86
C PHE A 128 15.75 -16.58 3.59
N GLN A 129 15.12 -16.56 2.42
CA GLN A 129 15.88 -16.55 1.18
C GLN A 129 16.78 -15.30 1.09
N PRO A 130 18.07 -15.44 0.72
CA PRO A 130 18.98 -14.31 0.53
C PRO A 130 18.46 -13.26 -0.47
N ASP A 131 17.61 -13.68 -1.41
CA ASP A 131 16.96 -12.78 -2.37
C ASP A 131 15.95 -11.84 -1.71
N ASN A 132 15.25 -12.27 -0.64
CA ASN A 132 14.31 -11.40 0.07
C ASN A 132 15.02 -10.26 0.80
N VAL A 133 16.23 -10.51 1.31
CA VAL A 133 17.11 -9.46 1.89
C VAL A 133 17.44 -8.40 0.83
N ARG A 134 17.82 -8.83 -0.38
CA ARG A 134 18.09 -7.91 -1.50
C ARG A 134 16.85 -7.09 -1.87
N ARG A 135 15.66 -7.70 -1.86
CA ARG A 135 14.38 -7.01 -2.11
C ARG A 135 14.05 -5.98 -1.01
N LEU A 136 14.26 -6.31 0.27
CA LEU A 136 14.06 -5.36 1.37
C LEU A 136 15.02 -4.16 1.25
N ARG A 137 16.29 -4.41 0.91
CA ARG A 137 17.25 -3.33 0.66
C ARG A 137 16.85 -2.45 -0.53
N GLN A 138 16.31 -3.05 -1.59
CA GLN A 138 15.75 -2.30 -2.72
C GLN A 138 14.58 -1.42 -2.29
N ILE A 139 13.66 -1.94 -1.45
CA ILE A 139 12.57 -1.14 -0.89
C ILE A 139 13.10 0.05 -0.10
N GLY A 140 14.06 -0.17 0.80
CA GLY A 140 14.68 0.91 1.59
C GLY A 140 15.35 1.97 0.72
N LEU A 141 16.10 1.55 -0.31
CA LEU A 141 16.73 2.47 -1.27
C LEU A 141 15.69 3.26 -2.07
N THR A 142 14.64 2.59 -2.57
CA THR A 142 13.58 3.28 -3.31
C THR A 142 12.85 4.28 -2.42
N LEU A 143 12.56 3.92 -1.16
CA LEU A 143 11.93 4.82 -0.20
C LEU A 143 12.81 6.06 0.08
N ALA A 144 14.13 5.87 0.20
CA ALA A 144 15.09 6.95 0.38
C ALA A 144 15.10 7.90 -0.82
N VAL A 145 15.16 7.34 -2.04
CA VAL A 145 15.17 8.11 -3.29
C VAL A 145 13.85 8.86 -3.47
N VAL A 146 12.70 8.23 -3.22
CA VAL A 146 11.39 8.87 -3.37
C VAL A 146 11.24 10.00 -2.36
N THR A 147 11.52 9.76 -1.08
CA THR A 147 11.39 10.79 -0.05
C THR A 147 12.35 11.95 -0.30
N GLY A 148 13.64 11.65 -0.50
CA GLY A 148 14.64 12.68 -0.77
C GLY A 148 14.33 13.44 -2.05
N GLY A 149 13.85 12.73 -3.09
CA GLY A 149 13.42 13.33 -4.35
C GLY A 149 12.24 14.29 -4.18
N VAL A 150 11.24 13.93 -3.36
CA VAL A 150 10.10 14.82 -3.04
C VAL A 150 10.57 16.07 -2.32
N TRP A 151 11.41 15.93 -1.28
CA TRP A 151 11.94 17.07 -0.53
C TRP A 151 12.76 18.02 -1.42
N VAL A 152 13.65 17.46 -2.26
CA VAL A 152 14.43 18.23 -3.24
C VAL A 152 13.52 18.90 -4.27
N ALA A 153 12.52 18.19 -4.80
CA ALA A 153 11.59 18.70 -5.79
C ALA A 153 10.75 19.86 -5.23
N GLN A 154 10.23 19.73 -4.00
CA GLN A 154 9.50 20.80 -3.32
C GLN A 154 10.39 22.01 -3.06
N GLY A 155 11.62 21.79 -2.56
CA GLY A 155 12.59 22.87 -2.36
C GLY A 155 12.95 23.59 -3.68
N PHE A 156 13.06 22.85 -4.78
CA PHE A 156 13.30 23.43 -6.10
C PHE A 156 12.10 24.24 -6.61
N VAL A 157 10.88 23.70 -6.47
CA VAL A 157 9.65 24.40 -6.86
C VAL A 157 9.48 25.68 -6.05
N ALA A 158 9.61 25.60 -4.73
CA ALA A 158 9.50 26.73 -3.81
C ALA A 158 10.50 27.86 -4.13
N LYS A 159 11.73 27.52 -4.55
CA LYS A 159 12.79 28.51 -4.80
C LYS A 159 12.83 29.03 -6.23
N ARG A 160 12.43 28.23 -7.24
CA ARG A 160 12.70 28.53 -8.65
C ARG A 160 11.48 28.56 -9.55
N LEU A 161 10.46 27.74 -9.29
CA LEU A 161 9.32 27.60 -10.20
C LEU A 161 8.06 28.33 -9.71
N ALA A 162 7.87 28.41 -8.40
CA ALA A 162 6.66 28.95 -7.76
C ALA A 162 7.00 29.66 -6.43
N PRO A 163 7.85 30.70 -6.44
CA PRO A 163 8.25 31.39 -5.22
C PRO A 163 7.05 32.01 -4.50
N GLY A 164 6.96 31.75 -3.19
CA GLY A 164 5.92 32.27 -2.31
C GLY A 164 4.57 31.53 -2.39
N VAL A 165 4.47 30.41 -3.10
CA VAL A 165 3.26 29.57 -3.14
C VAL A 165 3.32 28.38 -2.18
N MET A 166 4.51 27.84 -1.97
CA MET A 166 4.77 26.81 -0.98
C MET A 166 6.05 27.17 -0.22
N ASP A 167 6.05 26.91 1.08
CA ASP A 167 7.25 27.11 1.89
C ASP A 167 8.23 25.94 1.68
N PRO A 168 9.55 26.21 1.61
CA PRO A 168 10.53 25.16 1.56
C PRO A 168 10.44 24.27 2.80
N GLN A 169 10.43 22.95 2.60
CA GLN A 169 10.42 22.00 3.71
C GLN A 169 11.67 22.13 4.58
N GLY A 170 11.46 22.14 5.89
CA GLY A 170 12.55 22.15 6.87
C GLY A 170 13.26 20.79 6.93
N PHE A 171 14.49 20.77 7.44
CA PHE A 171 15.20 19.51 7.69
C PHE A 171 14.48 18.61 8.73
N GLY A 172 13.70 19.21 9.63
CA GLY A 172 12.90 18.48 10.61
C GLY A 172 11.86 17.54 9.98
N GLU A 173 11.31 17.90 8.81
CA GLU A 173 10.32 17.09 8.09
C GLU A 173 10.93 15.80 7.50
N LEU A 174 12.26 15.78 7.32
CA LEU A 174 12.98 14.60 6.85
C LEU A 174 13.28 13.59 7.96
N LEU A 175 13.15 13.95 9.24
CA LEU A 175 13.47 13.05 10.34
C LEU A 175 12.63 11.76 10.25
N THR A 176 11.29 11.89 10.24
CA THR A 176 10.40 10.73 10.22
C THR A 176 10.63 9.80 9.02
N PRO A 177 10.75 10.32 7.77
CA PRO A 177 11.11 9.48 6.63
C PRO A 177 12.50 8.86 6.70
N ILE A 178 13.53 9.59 7.15
CA ILE A 178 14.89 9.06 7.29
C ILE A 178 14.90 7.91 8.29
N PHE A 179 14.22 8.06 9.42
CA PHE A 179 14.05 6.98 10.40
C PHE A 179 13.32 5.78 9.78
N SER A 180 12.27 6.02 8.98
CA SER A 180 11.56 4.94 8.28
C SER A 180 12.47 4.17 7.32
N VAL A 181 13.30 4.88 6.55
CA VAL A 181 14.31 4.29 5.67
C VAL A 181 15.32 3.47 6.49
N LEU A 182 15.85 4.05 7.57
CA LEU A 182 16.80 3.38 8.46
C LEU A 182 16.22 2.08 9.02
N ILE A 183 14.99 2.10 9.51
CA ILE A 183 14.29 0.91 10.01
C ILE A 183 14.23 -0.17 8.93
N VAL A 184 13.87 0.16 7.69
CA VAL A 184 13.83 -0.81 6.59
C VAL A 184 15.22 -1.41 6.32
N PHE A 185 16.28 -0.60 6.36
CA PHE A 185 17.65 -1.09 6.22
C PHE A 185 18.06 -2.02 7.37
N VAL A 186 17.74 -1.65 8.61
CA VAL A 186 17.99 -2.48 9.79
C VAL A 186 17.25 -3.81 9.69
N LEU A 187 15.98 -3.79 9.27
CA LEU A 187 15.22 -5.01 9.04
C LEU A 187 15.86 -5.89 7.95
N ALA A 188 16.33 -5.29 6.85
CA ALA A 188 17.04 -6.05 5.81
C ALA A 188 18.30 -6.73 6.38
N GLU A 189 19.03 -6.05 7.25
CA GLU A 189 20.25 -6.54 7.89
C GLU A 189 19.97 -7.68 8.88
N VAL A 190 18.96 -7.54 9.74
CA VAL A 190 18.54 -8.60 10.66
C VAL A 190 18.10 -9.86 9.90
N PHE A 191 17.41 -9.70 8.77
CA PHE A 191 17.04 -10.84 7.92
C PHE A 191 18.25 -11.50 7.27
N ARG A 192 19.31 -10.72 6.95
CA ARG A 192 20.57 -11.26 6.43
C ARG A 192 21.24 -12.17 7.45
N GLU A 193 21.29 -11.73 8.70
CA GLU A 193 21.90 -12.51 9.78
C GLU A 193 21.06 -13.74 10.12
N GLY A 194 19.73 -13.61 10.14
CA GLY A 194 18.83 -14.77 10.31
C GLY A 194 19.03 -15.84 9.22
N ALA A 195 19.21 -15.44 7.97
CA ALA A 195 19.52 -16.37 6.87
C ALA A 195 20.91 -17.01 6.98
N ARG A 196 21.87 -16.35 7.64
CA ARG A 196 23.20 -16.89 7.88
C ARG A 196 23.18 -17.95 8.98
N LEU A 197 22.55 -17.66 10.12
CA LEU A 197 22.48 -18.56 11.26
C LEU A 197 21.82 -19.91 10.89
N ARG A 198 20.78 -19.87 10.04
CA ARG A 198 20.14 -21.10 9.54
C ARG A 198 21.10 -21.99 8.74
N ARG A 199 21.94 -21.40 7.89
CA ARG A 199 22.94 -22.17 7.12
C ARG A 199 23.98 -22.82 8.02
N GLU A 200 24.35 -22.16 9.11
CA GLU A 200 25.30 -22.70 10.09
C GLU A 200 24.67 -23.86 10.88
N SER A 201 23.37 -23.80 11.22
CA SER A 201 22.67 -24.91 11.89
C SER A 201 22.43 -26.14 11.00
N GLU A 202 22.24 -25.96 9.70
CA GLU A 202 22.04 -27.07 8.75
C GLU A 202 23.34 -27.86 8.44
N LEU A 203 24.51 -27.29 8.74
CA LEU A 203 25.84 -27.92 8.53
C LEU A 203 26.37 -28.72 9.72
N THR A 204 25.65 -28.72 10.86
CA THR A 204 26.09 -29.39 12.09
C THR A 204 25.41 -30.76 12.30
N ILE A 205 24.54 -31.19 11.39
CA ILE A 205 23.87 -32.50 11.41
C ILE A 205 24.50 -33.44 10.39
#